data_AF-A0A800BMT9-F1
#
_entry.id   AF-A0A800BMT9-F1
#
_cell.length_a   1.000
_cell.length_b   1.000
_cell.length_c   1.000
_cell.angle_alpha   90.00
_cell.angle_beta   90.00
_cell.angle_gamma   90.00
#
_symmetry.space_group_name_H-M   'P 1'
#
loop_
_entity.id
_entity.type
_entity.pdbx_description
1 polymer ?
#
loop_
_entity_poly.entity_id
_entity_poly.type
_entity_poly.pdbx_seq_one_letter_code
_entity_poly.pdbx_strand_id
1 'polypeptide(L)' 'MAKQGKTCGVDPEHEKQDKEIRETLSHIRHKILVMSGKGGVGKSTVAAYLAVALA' A
#
# COMPACT_ATOMS: atom_id res chain seq x y z
N MET A 1 8.90 -32.26 -14.75
CA MET A 1 7.47 -31.88 -14.77
C MET A 1 7.26 -30.75 -13.76
N ALA A 2 7.18 -29.50 -14.23
CA ALA A 2 7.04 -28.32 -13.39
C ALA A 2 5.64 -28.29 -12.79
N LYS A 3 5.53 -28.22 -11.45
CA LYS A 3 4.24 -28.14 -10.75
C LYS A 3 3.56 -26.81 -11.08
N GLN A 4 2.26 -26.94 -11.37
CA GLN A 4 1.30 -25.92 -11.76
C GLN A 4 1.26 -24.72 -10.81
N GLY A 5 0.99 -23.56 -11.40
CA GLY A 5 0.77 -22.29 -10.73
C GLY A 5 -0.24 -22.41 -9.60
N LYS A 6 0.22 -22.04 -8.40
CA LYS A 6 -0.63 -21.80 -7.25
C LYS A 6 -1.50 -20.60 -7.61
N THR A 7 -2.80 -20.82 -7.78
CA THR A 7 -3.75 -19.71 -7.76
C THR A 7 -3.58 -19.04 -6.40
N CYS A 8 -3.28 -17.75 -6.38
CA CYS A 8 -3.27 -16.93 -5.17
C CYS A 8 -4.74 -16.72 -4.75
N GLY A 9 -5.36 -17.81 -4.30
CA GLY A 9 -6.67 -17.82 -3.68
C GLY A 9 -6.59 -17.19 -2.31
N VAL A 10 -7.64 -16.44 -1.97
CA VAL A 10 -7.77 -15.68 -0.74
C VAL A 10 -7.59 -16.61 0.46
N ASP A 11 -6.43 -16.55 1.10
CA ASP A 11 -6.21 -17.22 2.37
C ASP A 11 -7.08 -16.52 3.43
N PRO A 12 -7.74 -17.25 4.36
CA PRO A 12 -8.53 -16.63 5.43
C PRO A 12 -7.74 -15.64 6.29
N GLU A 13 -6.41 -15.79 6.32
CA GLU A 13 -5.49 -14.87 6.96
C GLU A 13 -5.35 -13.54 6.21
N HIS A 14 -5.38 -13.54 4.87
CA HIS A 14 -5.42 -12.33 4.06
C HIS A 14 -6.71 -11.56 4.30
N GLU A 15 -7.88 -12.22 4.37
CA GLU A 15 -9.15 -11.52 4.64
C GLU A 15 -9.15 -10.80 5.99
N LYS A 16 -8.53 -11.41 7.01
CA LYS A 16 -8.38 -10.80 8.33
C LYS A 16 -7.51 -9.55 8.27
N GLN A 17 -6.34 -9.62 7.62
CA GLN A 17 -5.46 -8.47 7.42
C GLN A 17 -6.16 -7.34 6.64
N ASP A 18 -6.90 -7.71 5.61
CA ASP A 18 -7.67 -6.79 4.78
C ASP A 18 -8.74 -6.04 5.59
N LYS A 19 -9.40 -6.71 6.54
CA LYS A 19 -10.36 -6.07 7.47
C LYS A 19 -9.65 -5.09 8.39
N GLU A 20 -8.55 -5.50 9.02
CA GLU A 20 -7.77 -4.64 9.92
C GLU A 20 -7.24 -3.38 9.20
N ILE A 21 -6.75 -3.54 7.96
CA ILE A 21 -6.33 -2.42 7.10
C ILE A 21 -7.51 -1.50 6.82
N ARG A 22 -8.67 -2.04 6.43
CA ARG A 22 -9.87 -1.22 6.13
C ARG A 22 -10.37 -0.45 7.34
N GLU A 23 -10.42 -1.08 8.51
CA GLU A 23 -10.83 -0.44 9.76
C GLU A 23 -9.89 0.71 10.12
N THR A 24 -8.57 0.47 10.10
CA THR A 24 -7.57 1.51 10.38
C THR A 24 -7.66 2.68 9.40
N LEU A 25 -7.77 2.37 8.11
CA LEU A 25 -7.88 3.38 7.06
C LEU A 25 -9.23 4.11 7.07
N SER A 26 -10.26 3.63 7.79
CA SER A 26 -11.56 4.30 7.87
C SER A 26 -11.48 5.65 8.60
N HIS A 27 -10.51 5.81 9.51
CA HIS A 27 -10.29 7.04 10.27
C HIS A 27 -9.55 8.13 9.46
N ILE A 28 -8.99 7.79 8.29
CA ILE A 28 -8.19 8.71 7.48
C ILE A 28 -9.07 9.33 6.38
N ARG A 29 -9.35 10.64 6.51
CA ARG A 29 -10.17 11.40 5.54
C ARG A 29 -9.56 11.43 4.12
N HIS A 30 -8.25 11.62 4.02
CA HIS A 30 -7.53 11.74 2.75
C HIS A 30 -6.36 10.75 2.70
N LYS A 31 -6.39 9.82 1.73
CA LYS A 31 -5.38 8.78 1.53
C LYS A 31 -4.56 9.13 0.30
N ILE A 32 -3.35 9.66 0.49
CA ILE A 32 -2.49 10.12 -0.60
C ILE A 32 -1.40 9.09 -0.84
N LEU A 33 -1.34 8.57 -2.07
CA LEU A 33 -0.31 7.63 -2.49
C LEU A 33 0.70 8.35 -3.40
N VAL A 34 1.98 8.32 -3.02
CA VAL A 34 3.08 8.86 -3.85
C VAL A 34 3.71 7.72 -4.65
N MET A 35 3.44 7.68 -5.95
CA MET A 35 4.05 6.73 -6.89
C MET A 35 5.02 7.45 -7.83
N SER A 36 6.07 6.74 -8.26
CA SER A 36 6.96 7.20 -9.32
C SER A 36 7.70 6.01 -9.92
N GLY A 37 8.46 6.26 -10.99
CA GLY A 37 9.23 5.27 -11.72
C GLY A 37 10.39 4.64 -10.93
N LYS A 38 11.18 3.82 -11.63
CA LYS A 38 12.36 3.14 -11.09
C LYS A 38 13.57 4.10 -10.98
N GLY A 39 14.37 3.94 -9.92
CA GLY A 39 15.66 4.63 -9.70
C GLY A 39 15.58 6.12 -9.38
N GLY A 40 16.14 6.58 -8.25
CA GLY A 40 16.53 7.99 -7.97
C GLY A 40 15.48 9.12 -8.05
N VAL A 41 14.24 8.86 -8.49
CA VAL A 41 13.17 9.84 -8.80
C VAL A 41 12.60 10.65 -7.62
N GLY A 42 13.20 10.60 -6.44
CA GLY A 42 12.82 11.46 -5.31
C GLY A 42 11.48 11.17 -4.63
N LYS A 43 10.86 9.98 -4.82
CA LYS A 43 9.57 9.58 -4.19
C LYS A 43 9.49 9.92 -2.70
N SER A 44 10.50 9.51 -1.94
CA SER A 44 10.54 9.70 -0.49
C SER A 44 10.71 11.17 -0.12
N THR A 45 11.51 11.91 -0.88
CA THR A 45 11.73 13.35 -0.68
C THR A 45 10.43 14.14 -0.90
N VAL A 46 9.72 13.84 -2.00
CA VAL A 46 8.43 14.45 -2.29
C VAL A 46 7.39 14.09 -1.24
N ALA A 47 7.32 12.82 -0.82
CA ALA A 47 6.39 12.39 0.22
C ALA A 47 6.65 13.10 1.56
N ALA A 48 7.92 13.27 1.95
CA ALA A 48 8.30 13.97 3.17
C ALA A 48 7.93 15.45 3.12
N TYR A 49 8.27 16.16 2.04
CA TYR A 49 7.91 17.57 1.91
C TYR A 49 6.40 17.79 1.79
N LEU A 50 5.68 16.88 1.11
CA LEU A 50 4.22 16.92 1.05
C LEU A 50 3.61 16.75 2.44
N ALA A 51 4.14 15.84 3.27
CA ALA A 51 3.69 15.68 4.65
C ALA A 51 3.93 16.94 5.48
N VAL A 52 5.08 17.61 5.32
CA VAL A 52 5.37 18.89 6.00
C VAL A 52 4.43 20.00 5.51
N ALA A 53 4.12 20.05 4.22
CA ALA A 53 3.23 21.07 3.66
C ALA A 53 1.75 20.90 4.07
N LEU A 54 1.34 19.68 4.44
CA LEU A 54 -0.03 19.34 4.86
C LEU A 54 -0.18 19.21 6.39
N ALA A 55 0.91 19.34 7.16
CA ALA A 55 0.92 19.30 8.61
C ALA A 55 0.19 20.50 9.22
#